data_AF-A0A3M1LHZ6-F1
#
_entry.id   AF-A0A3M1LHZ6-F1
#
_cell.length_a   1.000
_cell.length_b   1.000
_cell.length_c   1.000
_cell.angle_alpha   90.00
_cell.angle_beta   90.00
_cell.angle_gamma   90.00
#
_symmetry.space_group_name_H-M   'P 1'
#
loop_
_entity.id
_entity.type
_entity.pdbx_description
1 polymer ?
#
loop_
_entity_poly.entity_id
_entity_poly.type
_entity_poly.pdbx_seq_one_letter_code
_entity_poly.pdbx_strand_id
1 'polypeptide(L)'
;MKLVEIIEGKTKLLVPEESLKHHQPPKQPVFFNPKARISRDIAILAYKAFNGKVLLDALGGIGVRGIRAKNEVGIEAYINDINPNAIELAKKIAEINNIECIFSNEEANKFLLSVDRGDIVELDPFGTPAYYIDNALRAVKDQGMICLTATDTPVLQGLHNRVAERRYYGRSLRVEYSNELALRLLLGLLARVAGRLDLAVKPLFVHSIRNHMRVYVKIIVSSTEADKMLDSLGLLYHCFRCNNRGMDGYCKYCNKSMSKAGALWIDNIFDKQFIEKMLNAYNQTFDKYCKKILLIAKDELDIPLYYALDGISKRLKIAPPKLDKIIQLLKDNGFQASRTSLMLNGFKTDADYHQIINIIGNQYR
;
A
#
# COMPACT_ATOMS: atom_id res chain seq x y z
N MET A 1 8.57 5.56 31.69
CA MET A 1 8.93 4.62 30.59
C MET A 1 10.39 4.86 30.21
N LYS A 2 11.22 3.81 30.11
CA LYS A 2 12.60 3.94 29.65
C LYS A 2 12.64 4.11 28.13
N LEU A 3 13.33 5.15 27.68
CA LEU A 3 13.51 5.50 26.27
C LEU A 3 14.94 5.17 25.84
N VAL A 4 15.09 4.83 24.56
CA VAL A 4 16.39 4.63 23.91
C VAL A 4 16.44 5.44 22.62
N GLU A 5 17.61 5.98 22.31
CA GLU A 5 17.85 6.66 21.04
C GLU A 5 18.17 5.64 19.95
N ILE A 6 17.53 5.78 18.80
CA ILE A 6 17.85 5.06 17.57
C ILE A 6 17.92 6.05 16.41
N ILE A 7 18.49 5.62 15.28
CA ILE A 7 18.50 6.41 14.04
C ILE A 7 17.73 5.68 12.95
N GLU A 8 16.76 6.36 12.34
CA GLU A 8 16.12 5.93 11.10
C GLU A 8 16.36 6.98 10.01
N GLY A 9 16.95 6.55 8.88
CA GLY A 9 17.39 7.48 7.83
C GLY A 9 18.47 8.42 8.37
N LYS A 10 18.17 9.71 8.45
CA LYS A 10 19.04 10.75 9.04
C LYS A 10 18.49 11.33 10.33
N THR A 11 17.42 10.76 10.87
CA THR A 11 16.67 11.32 12.00
C THR A 11 16.89 10.48 13.25
N LYS A 12 17.28 11.14 14.33
CA LYS A 12 17.34 10.54 15.67
C LYS A 12 15.93 10.38 16.21
N LEU A 13 15.61 9.25 16.81
CA LEU A 13 14.31 8.95 17.40
C LEU A 13 14.49 8.50 18.84
N LEU A 14 13.56 8.90 19.71
CA LEU A 14 13.43 8.39 21.06
C LEU A 14 12.29 7.38 21.07
N VAL A 15 12.59 6.12 21.34
CA VAL A 15 11.59 5.04 21.28
C VAL A 15 11.52 4.28 22.61
N PRO A 16 10.37 3.70 22.98
CA PRO A 16 10.28 2.82 24.13
C PRO A 16 11.24 1.64 23.98
N GLU A 17 12.09 1.39 24.96
CA GLU A 17 13.05 0.27 24.91
C GLU A 17 12.36 -1.08 24.65
N GLU A 18 11.20 -1.28 25.27
CA GLU A 18 10.38 -2.47 25.11
C GLU A 18 9.88 -2.68 23.67
N SER A 19 9.72 -1.61 22.89
CA SER A 19 9.35 -1.72 21.47
C SER A 19 10.42 -2.41 20.62
N LEU A 20 11.67 -2.45 21.08
CA LEU A 20 12.78 -3.12 20.40
C LEU A 20 12.93 -4.59 20.81
N LYS A 21 12.42 -4.97 21.99
CA LYS A 21 12.56 -6.32 22.55
C LYS A 21 11.42 -7.24 22.12
N HIS A 22 10.21 -6.72 22.01
CA HIS A 22 9.02 -7.53 21.76
C HIS A 22 8.72 -7.73 20.28
N HIS A 23 8.25 -8.94 19.94
CA HIS A 23 7.78 -9.20 18.57
C HIS A 23 6.55 -8.35 18.22
N GLN A 24 5.66 -8.14 19.19
CA GLN A 24 4.51 -7.26 19.12
C GLN A 24 4.69 -6.13 20.15
N PRO A 25 5.07 -4.93 19.70
CA PRO A 25 5.32 -3.80 20.60
C PRO A 25 4.08 -3.42 21.43
N PRO A 26 4.27 -2.98 22.68
CA PRO A 26 3.17 -2.51 23.52
C PRO A 26 2.55 -1.25 22.90
N LYS A 27 1.22 -1.12 23.02
CA LYS A 27 0.50 0.08 22.57
C LYS A 27 0.55 1.22 23.58
N GLN A 28 0.85 0.90 24.84
CA GLN A 28 0.91 1.84 25.95
C GLN A 28 2.32 1.87 26.56
N PRO A 29 2.77 3.03 27.09
CA PRO A 29 2.07 4.32 27.05
C PRO A 29 2.10 4.98 25.66
N VAL A 30 3.04 4.58 24.80
CA VAL A 30 3.13 5.00 23.39
C VAL A 30 3.57 3.81 22.54
N PHE A 31 3.10 3.76 21.28
CA PHE A 31 3.45 2.68 20.36
C PHE A 31 4.60 3.08 19.43
N PHE A 32 5.52 2.14 19.20
CA PHE A 32 6.49 2.23 18.12
C PHE A 32 6.74 0.85 17.51
N ASN A 33 6.71 0.74 16.19
CA ASN A 33 7.03 -0.50 15.49
C ASN A 33 8.34 -0.37 14.71
N PRO A 34 9.46 -0.97 15.18
CA PRO A 34 10.72 -0.95 14.44
C PRO A 34 10.62 -1.70 13.10
N LYS A 35 9.73 -2.70 12.99
CA LYS A 35 9.54 -3.47 11.75
C LYS A 35 8.89 -2.65 10.63
N ALA A 36 8.30 -1.50 10.95
CA ALA A 36 7.71 -0.59 9.97
C ALA A 36 8.74 0.39 9.36
N ARG A 37 10.04 0.29 9.72
CA ARG A 37 11.11 1.13 9.17
C ARG A 37 11.12 1.17 7.63
N ILE A 38 11.03 0.01 6.97
CA ILE A 38 11.01 -0.06 5.49
C ILE A 38 9.80 0.69 4.91
N SER A 39 8.62 0.55 5.54
CA SER A 39 7.40 1.28 5.13
C SER A 39 7.55 2.80 5.33
N ARG A 40 8.28 3.23 6.35
CA ARG A 40 8.63 4.65 6.56
C ARG A 40 9.63 5.14 5.54
N ASP A 41 10.69 4.38 5.24
CA ASP A 41 11.67 4.72 4.21
C ASP A 41 11.00 4.91 2.84
N ILE A 42 10.10 4.02 2.44
CA ILE A 42 9.32 4.15 1.20
C ILE A 42 8.45 5.42 1.21
N ALA A 43 7.83 5.75 2.35
CA ALA A 43 7.05 6.98 2.44
C ALA A 43 7.93 8.23 2.28
N ILE A 44 9.12 8.28 2.89
CA ILE A 44 10.06 9.39 2.69
C ILE A 44 10.48 9.49 1.22
N LEU A 45 10.74 8.37 0.54
CA LEU A 45 11.01 8.37 -0.90
C LEU A 45 9.82 8.90 -1.72
N ALA A 46 8.60 8.51 -1.36
CA ALA A 46 7.38 9.01 -2.00
C ALA A 46 7.20 10.52 -1.77
N TYR A 47 7.47 11.02 -0.57
CA TYR A 47 7.38 12.45 -0.26
C TYR A 47 8.40 13.27 -1.06
N LYS A 48 9.64 12.78 -1.18
CA LYS A 48 10.67 13.37 -2.05
C LYS A 48 10.25 13.40 -3.52
N ALA A 49 9.71 12.29 -4.02
CA ALA A 49 9.26 12.17 -5.39
C ALA A 49 8.05 13.06 -5.71
N PHE A 50 7.17 13.25 -4.74
CA PHE A 50 5.96 14.05 -4.86
C PHE A 50 6.23 15.56 -4.75
N ASN A 51 7.21 15.96 -3.94
CA ASN A 51 7.64 17.35 -3.77
C ASN A 51 6.52 18.30 -3.28
N GLY A 52 5.71 17.83 -2.31
CA GLY A 52 4.71 18.66 -1.61
C GLY A 52 5.34 19.54 -0.54
N LYS A 53 4.68 20.63 -0.13
CA LYS A 53 5.21 21.59 0.85
C LYS A 53 4.69 21.36 2.26
N VAL A 54 3.45 20.91 2.39
CA VAL A 54 2.75 20.66 3.66
C VAL A 54 2.32 19.20 3.76
N LEU A 55 2.71 18.55 4.86
CA LEU A 55 2.28 17.19 5.24
C LEU A 55 1.37 17.26 6.46
N LEU A 56 0.19 16.64 6.35
CA LEU A 56 -0.73 16.38 7.44
C LEU A 56 -0.60 14.91 7.87
N ASP A 57 0.13 14.66 8.96
CA ASP A 57 0.29 13.34 9.60
C ASP A 57 -0.78 13.18 10.69
N ALA A 58 -1.95 12.65 10.31
CA ALA A 58 -3.15 12.72 11.14
C ALA A 58 -3.15 11.73 12.33
N LEU A 59 -2.40 10.63 12.21
CA LEU A 59 -2.21 9.61 13.24
C LEU A 59 -0.71 9.33 13.42
N GLY A 60 0.03 10.38 13.76
CA GLY A 60 1.49 10.40 13.72
C GLY A 60 2.19 9.58 14.81
N GLY A 61 1.48 9.15 15.86
CA GLY A 61 2.08 8.49 17.00
C GLY A 61 3.20 9.33 17.61
N ILE A 62 4.40 8.77 17.71
CA ILE A 62 5.59 9.50 18.18
C ILE A 62 6.20 10.43 17.11
N GLY A 63 5.49 10.69 16.01
CA GLY A 63 5.86 11.64 14.96
C GLY A 63 6.90 11.13 13.96
N VAL A 64 7.20 9.84 13.89
CA VAL A 64 8.33 9.34 13.08
C VAL A 64 8.22 9.74 11.61
N ARG A 65 7.02 9.66 11.00
CA ARG A 65 6.83 10.04 9.59
C ARG A 65 6.94 11.53 9.40
N GLY A 66 6.17 12.33 10.14
CA GLY A 66 6.22 13.79 10.05
C GLY A 66 7.61 14.39 10.32
N ILE A 67 8.28 13.96 11.39
CA ILE A 67 9.62 14.45 11.76
C ILE A 67 10.64 14.07 10.70
N ARG A 68 10.59 12.83 10.17
CA ARG A 68 11.47 12.43 9.06
C ARG A 68 11.15 13.20 7.77
N ALA A 69 9.89 13.51 7.48
CA ALA A 69 9.52 14.34 6.34
C ALA A 69 10.12 15.76 6.46
N LYS A 70 10.02 16.38 7.65
CA LYS A 70 10.65 17.68 7.92
C LYS A 70 12.17 17.61 7.79
N ASN A 71 12.81 16.67 8.47
CA ASN A 71 14.27 16.58 8.55
C ASN A 71 14.93 16.13 7.23
N GLU A 72 14.34 15.13 6.55
CA GLU A 72 14.98 14.50 5.38
C GLU A 72 14.52 15.07 4.03
N VAL A 73 13.40 15.80 4.01
CA VAL A 73 12.78 16.36 2.80
C VAL A 73 12.59 17.87 2.87
N GLY A 74 12.44 18.46 4.06
CA GLY A 74 12.18 19.88 4.24
C GLY A 74 10.70 20.27 4.18
N ILE A 75 9.79 19.29 4.29
CA ILE A 75 8.34 19.50 4.27
C ILE A 75 7.88 20.09 5.59
N GLU A 76 6.98 21.08 5.58
CA GLU A 76 6.30 21.54 6.77
C GLU A 76 5.33 20.46 7.28
N ALA A 77 5.61 19.92 8.47
CA ALA A 77 4.91 18.76 8.99
C ALA A 77 3.98 19.15 10.15
N TYR A 78 2.69 18.91 9.95
CA TYR A 78 1.66 18.92 10.99
C TYR A 78 1.50 17.49 11.50
N ILE A 79 1.76 17.28 12.78
CA ILE A 79 1.76 15.96 13.43
C ILE A 79 0.68 15.93 14.49
N ASN A 80 -0.34 15.12 14.24
CA ASN A 80 -1.47 14.93 15.15
C ASN A 80 -1.49 13.50 15.72
N ASP A 81 -1.87 13.37 16.98
CA ASP A 81 -2.23 12.08 17.57
C ASP A 81 -3.18 12.32 18.75
N ILE A 82 -4.11 11.40 18.98
CA ILE A 82 -5.04 11.48 20.11
C ILE A 82 -4.35 11.21 21.45
N ASN A 83 -3.23 10.49 21.46
CA ASN A 83 -2.46 10.19 22.66
C ASN A 83 -1.52 11.34 23.02
N PRO A 84 -1.76 12.08 24.13
CA PRO A 84 -0.91 13.21 24.52
C PRO A 84 0.54 12.79 24.79
N ASN A 85 0.77 11.59 25.35
CA ASN A 85 2.13 11.09 25.58
C ASN A 85 2.91 10.90 24.28
N ALA A 86 2.22 10.55 23.18
CA ALA A 86 2.83 10.36 21.88
C ALA A 86 3.27 11.72 21.30
N ILE A 87 2.43 12.75 21.44
CA ILE A 87 2.76 14.13 21.03
C ILE A 87 3.87 14.73 21.88
N GLU A 88 3.87 14.54 23.19
CA GLU A 88 4.97 14.98 24.06
C GLU A 88 6.31 14.35 23.65
N LEU A 89 6.30 13.05 23.32
CA LEU A 89 7.49 12.37 22.82
C LEU A 89 7.89 12.86 21.43
N ALA A 90 6.93 13.12 20.54
CA ALA A 90 7.19 13.66 19.20
C ALA A 90 7.86 15.05 19.27
N LYS A 91 7.42 15.92 20.19
CA LYS A 91 8.05 17.22 20.46
C LYS A 91 9.51 17.06 20.88
N LYS A 92 9.80 16.17 21.84
CA LYS A 92 11.18 15.86 22.27
C LYS A 92 12.03 15.32 21.13
N ILE A 93 11.46 14.48 20.26
CA ILE A 93 12.16 13.96 19.08
C ILE A 93 12.49 15.10 18.11
N ALA A 94 11.57 16.03 17.87
CA ALA A 94 11.84 17.19 17.02
C ALA A 94 12.95 18.09 17.61
N GLU A 95 12.91 18.33 18.93
CA GLU A 95 13.92 19.10 19.66
C GLU A 95 15.33 18.50 19.52
N ILE A 96 15.52 17.19 19.73
CA ILE A 96 16.87 16.57 19.61
C ILE A 96 17.42 16.57 18.18
N ASN A 97 16.56 16.76 17.17
CA ASN A 97 16.98 16.93 15.78
C ASN A 97 17.12 18.41 15.38
N ASN A 98 16.85 19.36 16.28
CA ASN A 98 16.81 20.80 16.01
C ASN A 98 15.88 21.16 14.85
N ILE A 99 14.70 20.54 14.80
CA ILE A 99 13.68 20.84 13.78
C ILE A 99 12.39 21.32 14.43
N GLU A 100 11.67 22.19 13.73
CA GLU A 100 10.36 22.67 14.13
C GLU A 100 9.25 21.98 13.32
N CYS A 101 8.28 21.40 14.03
CA CYS A 101 7.06 20.81 13.47
C CYS A 101 5.85 21.39 14.20
N ILE A 102 4.69 21.31 13.57
CA ILE A 102 3.43 21.78 14.16
C ILE A 102 2.74 20.58 14.79
N PHE A 103 2.40 20.68 16.07
CA PHE A 103 1.86 19.55 16.83
C PHE A 103 0.41 19.80 17.24
N SER A 104 -0.42 18.78 17.12
CA SER A 104 -1.83 18.78 17.52
C SER A 104 -2.13 17.55 18.38
N ASN A 105 -3.03 17.69 19.36
CA ASN A 105 -3.55 16.57 20.14
C ASN A 105 -5.07 16.51 20.00
N GLU A 106 -5.54 16.10 18.82
CA GLU A 106 -6.95 15.98 18.50
C GLU A 106 -7.29 14.59 17.96
N GLU A 107 -8.58 14.24 18.01
CA GLU A 107 -9.08 13.11 17.23
C GLU A 107 -8.85 13.41 15.72
N ALA A 108 -8.44 12.40 14.95
CA ALA A 108 -7.91 12.58 13.60
C ALA A 108 -8.92 13.24 12.63
N ASN A 109 -10.21 12.92 12.72
CA ASN A 109 -11.22 13.57 11.88
C ASN A 109 -11.45 15.03 12.28
N LYS A 110 -11.38 15.36 13.59
CA LYS A 110 -11.42 16.75 14.05
C LYS A 110 -10.23 17.54 13.50
N PHE A 111 -9.02 16.99 13.64
CA PHE A 111 -7.79 17.57 13.11
C PHE A 111 -7.87 17.84 11.60
N LEU A 112 -8.29 16.85 10.81
CA LEU A 112 -8.39 16.97 9.35
C LEU A 112 -9.41 18.02 8.90
N LEU A 113 -10.41 18.35 9.73
CA LEU A 113 -11.40 19.38 9.44
C LEU A 113 -11.01 20.77 9.97
N SER A 114 -10.11 20.84 10.97
CA SER A 114 -9.69 22.08 11.61
C SER A 114 -8.43 22.68 10.99
N VAL A 115 -7.59 21.86 10.36
CA VAL A 115 -6.33 22.29 9.73
C VAL A 115 -6.55 22.81 8.30
N ASP A 116 -5.68 23.74 7.88
CA ASP A 116 -5.58 24.13 6.48
C ASP A 116 -5.20 22.93 5.59
N ARG A 117 -5.66 22.98 4.33
CA ARG A 117 -5.42 21.88 3.40
C ARG A 117 -3.92 21.65 3.16
N GLY A 118 -3.50 20.38 3.15
CA GLY A 118 -2.12 19.95 2.90
C GLY A 118 -1.88 19.45 1.49
N ASP A 119 -0.61 19.45 1.06
CA ASP A 119 -0.20 18.83 -0.21
C ASP A 119 -0.12 17.30 -0.08
N ILE A 120 0.18 16.80 1.11
CA ILE A 120 0.21 15.37 1.44
C ILE A 120 -0.63 15.13 2.70
N VAL A 121 -1.52 14.13 2.68
CA VAL A 121 -2.26 13.66 3.84
C VAL A 121 -1.90 12.20 4.12
N GLU A 122 -1.38 11.91 5.31
CA GLU A 122 -0.98 10.57 5.74
C GLU A 122 -1.96 10.01 6.78
N LEU A 123 -2.49 8.83 6.47
CA LEU A 123 -3.33 8.03 7.38
C LEU A 123 -2.64 6.69 7.66
N ASP A 124 -2.06 6.54 8.86
CA ASP A 124 -1.42 5.30 9.34
C ASP A 124 -2.08 4.77 10.64
N PRO A 125 -3.39 4.42 10.62
CA PRO A 125 -4.09 3.98 11.82
C PRO A 125 -3.78 2.52 12.18
N PHE A 126 -4.11 2.15 13.43
CA PHE A 126 -4.28 0.75 13.77
C PHE A 126 -5.56 0.20 13.13
N GLY A 127 -5.41 -0.75 12.21
CA GLY A 127 -6.54 -1.43 11.57
C GLY A 127 -6.91 -0.77 10.25
N THR A 128 -8.06 -0.09 10.19
CA THR A 128 -8.63 0.40 8.93
C THR A 128 -8.50 1.92 8.80
N PRO A 129 -8.13 2.44 7.60
CA PRO A 129 -8.19 3.86 7.30
C PRO A 129 -9.59 4.33 6.88
N ALA A 130 -10.53 3.42 6.68
CA ALA A 130 -11.86 3.73 6.14
C ALA A 130 -12.61 4.83 6.93
N TYR A 131 -12.36 4.94 8.24
CA TYR A 131 -13.02 5.91 9.12
C TYR A 131 -12.60 7.37 8.89
N TYR A 132 -11.53 7.59 8.14
CA TYR A 132 -10.89 8.91 8.00
C TYR A 132 -10.87 9.41 6.54
N ILE A 133 -11.26 8.58 5.57
CA ILE A 133 -11.11 8.87 4.14
C ILE A 133 -11.85 10.14 3.74
N ASP A 134 -13.07 10.34 4.23
CA ASP A 134 -13.88 11.51 3.93
C ASP A 134 -13.20 12.83 4.27
N ASN A 135 -12.59 12.89 5.45
CA ASN A 135 -11.96 14.11 5.91
C ASN A 135 -10.56 14.25 5.32
N ALA A 136 -9.86 13.14 5.04
CA ALA A 136 -8.61 13.19 4.28
C ALA A 136 -8.81 13.76 2.87
N LEU A 137 -9.90 13.39 2.17
CA LEU A 137 -10.26 13.94 0.87
C LEU A 137 -10.59 15.45 0.92
N ARG A 138 -11.10 15.95 2.05
CA ARG A 138 -11.39 17.38 2.24
C ARG A 138 -10.17 18.19 2.68
N ALA A 139 -9.24 17.54 3.37
CA ALA A 139 -8.00 18.12 3.89
C ALA A 139 -6.87 18.14 2.84
N VAL A 140 -6.96 17.36 1.75
CA VAL A 140 -5.96 17.40 0.69
C VAL A 140 -6.25 18.54 -0.31
N LYS A 141 -5.20 19.20 -0.80
CA LYS A 141 -5.32 20.17 -1.91
C LYS A 141 -5.60 19.46 -3.23
N ASP A 142 -6.09 20.23 -4.22
CA ASP A 142 -6.07 19.75 -5.61
C ASP A 142 -4.65 19.38 -6.03
N GLN A 143 -4.53 18.33 -6.83
CA GLN A 143 -3.28 17.69 -7.23
C GLN A 143 -2.45 17.11 -6.07
N GLY A 144 -2.94 17.14 -4.83
CA GLY A 144 -2.28 16.61 -3.63
C GLY A 144 -2.26 15.08 -3.57
N MET A 145 -1.54 14.53 -2.60
CA MET A 145 -1.40 13.09 -2.41
C MET A 145 -2.01 12.64 -1.08
N ILE A 146 -2.79 11.55 -1.13
CA ILE A 146 -3.22 10.82 0.05
C ILE A 146 -2.42 9.52 0.15
N CYS A 147 -1.87 9.27 1.33
CA CYS A 147 -1.21 8.04 1.71
C CYS A 147 -2.08 7.29 2.71
N LEU A 148 -2.47 6.05 2.39
CA LEU A 148 -3.29 5.23 3.29
C LEU A 148 -2.52 3.98 3.70
N THR A 149 -2.63 3.63 4.98
CA THR A 149 -2.23 2.32 5.51
C THR A 149 -3.43 1.58 6.06
N ALA A 150 -3.52 0.31 5.71
CA ALA A 150 -4.42 -0.63 6.36
C ALA A 150 -3.63 -1.81 6.94
N THR A 151 -3.92 -2.14 8.20
CA THR A 151 -3.34 -3.27 8.92
C THR A 151 -4.39 -4.29 9.36
N ASP A 152 -5.68 -4.08 9.06
CA ASP A 152 -6.74 -5.09 9.24
C ASP A 152 -6.75 -6.14 8.11
N THR A 153 -5.57 -6.70 7.80
CA THR A 153 -5.35 -7.61 6.68
C THR A 153 -6.30 -8.80 6.63
N PRO A 154 -6.77 -9.42 7.74
CA PRO A 154 -7.76 -10.49 7.66
C PRO A 154 -9.06 -10.05 6.99
N VAL A 155 -9.47 -8.79 7.16
CA VAL A 155 -10.65 -8.23 6.49
C VAL A 155 -10.37 -8.08 4.99
N LEU A 156 -9.27 -7.41 4.64
CA LEU A 156 -8.90 -7.11 3.26
C LEU A 156 -8.49 -8.32 2.42
N GLN A 157 -8.01 -9.41 3.05
CA GLN A 157 -7.63 -10.67 2.39
C GLN A 157 -8.76 -11.72 2.38
N GLY A 158 -9.98 -11.30 2.74
CA GLY A 158 -11.20 -12.10 2.53
C GLY A 158 -11.54 -13.08 3.65
N LEU A 159 -10.90 -13.01 4.84
CA LEU A 159 -11.30 -13.83 5.99
C LEU A 159 -12.63 -13.35 6.60
N HIS A 160 -12.85 -12.03 6.64
CA HIS A 160 -14.05 -11.42 7.24
C HIS A 160 -14.81 -10.55 6.24
N ASN A 161 -15.33 -11.17 5.17
CA ASN A 161 -15.96 -10.44 4.06
C ASN A 161 -17.17 -9.58 4.46
N ARG A 162 -17.96 -9.94 5.48
CA ARG A 162 -19.03 -9.05 5.99
C ARG A 162 -18.48 -7.75 6.59
N VAL A 163 -17.31 -7.80 7.19
CA VAL A 163 -16.62 -6.59 7.69
C VAL A 163 -16.06 -5.79 6.52
N ALA A 164 -15.53 -6.47 5.50
CA ALA A 164 -15.02 -5.84 4.29
C ALA A 164 -16.14 -5.10 3.53
N GLU A 165 -17.29 -5.74 3.37
CA GLU A 165 -18.47 -5.16 2.73
C GLU A 165 -18.94 -3.89 3.46
N ARG A 166 -18.89 -3.86 4.79
CA ARG A 166 -19.28 -2.67 5.58
C ARG A 166 -18.26 -1.54 5.52
N ARG A 167 -16.95 -1.83 5.58
CA ARG A 167 -15.89 -0.82 5.71
C ARG A 167 -15.33 -0.35 4.37
N TYR A 168 -15.20 -1.27 3.43
CA TYR A 168 -14.58 -1.06 2.12
C TYR A 168 -15.59 -1.14 0.98
N TYR A 169 -16.89 -1.25 1.28
CA TYR A 169 -17.97 -1.39 0.30
C TYR A 169 -17.76 -2.51 -0.73
N GLY A 170 -16.96 -3.52 -0.39
CA GLY A 170 -16.59 -4.58 -1.31
C GLY A 170 -16.05 -5.79 -0.56
N ARG A 171 -15.85 -6.88 -1.30
CA ARG A 171 -15.37 -8.15 -0.75
C ARG A 171 -14.07 -8.58 -1.39
N SER A 172 -13.30 -9.38 -0.67
CA SER A 172 -12.06 -9.99 -1.14
C SER A 172 -12.16 -11.52 -1.13
N LEU A 173 -11.11 -12.18 -1.59
CA LEU A 173 -11.04 -13.64 -1.69
C LEU A 173 -9.76 -14.16 -1.03
N ARG A 174 -9.88 -15.33 -0.40
CA ARG A 174 -8.75 -16.04 0.20
C ARG A 174 -8.02 -16.83 -0.87
N VAL A 175 -7.09 -16.15 -1.55
CA VAL A 175 -6.30 -16.66 -2.68
C VAL A 175 -4.84 -16.24 -2.56
N GLU A 176 -3.98 -16.83 -3.39
CA GLU A 176 -2.52 -16.59 -3.39
C GLU A 176 -2.14 -15.12 -3.66
N TYR A 177 -3.00 -14.39 -4.38
CA TYR A 177 -2.85 -12.98 -4.71
C TYR A 177 -3.70 -12.04 -3.85
N SER A 178 -4.04 -12.47 -2.62
CA SER A 178 -4.87 -11.69 -1.70
C SER A 178 -4.23 -10.35 -1.28
N ASN A 179 -2.90 -10.21 -1.33
CA ASN A 179 -2.24 -8.91 -1.12
C ASN A 179 -2.65 -7.88 -2.18
N GLU A 180 -2.70 -8.29 -3.45
CA GLU A 180 -3.12 -7.39 -4.52
C GLU A 180 -4.62 -7.09 -4.45
N LEU A 181 -5.46 -8.10 -4.13
CA LEU A 181 -6.89 -7.87 -3.90
C LEU A 181 -7.13 -6.88 -2.75
N ALA A 182 -6.35 -6.97 -1.67
CA ALA A 182 -6.44 -6.06 -0.53
C ALA A 182 -6.14 -4.61 -0.94
N LEU A 183 -5.05 -4.39 -1.68
CA LEU A 183 -4.66 -3.06 -2.16
C LEU A 183 -5.68 -2.49 -3.15
N ARG A 184 -6.17 -3.31 -4.07
CA ARG A 184 -7.22 -2.93 -5.04
C ARG A 184 -8.56 -2.64 -4.36
N LEU A 185 -8.89 -3.33 -3.28
CA LEU A 185 -10.09 -3.06 -2.48
C LEU A 185 -9.96 -1.74 -1.72
N LEU A 186 -8.78 -1.43 -1.17
CA LEU A 186 -8.50 -0.14 -0.54
C LEU A 186 -8.57 1.04 -1.54
N LEU A 187 -7.98 0.88 -2.72
CA LEU A 187 -8.10 1.86 -3.81
C LEU A 187 -9.56 2.01 -4.27
N GLY A 188 -10.30 0.90 -4.39
CA GLY A 188 -11.71 0.92 -4.77
C GLY A 188 -12.61 1.60 -3.73
N LEU A 189 -12.27 1.52 -2.44
CA LEU A 189 -12.92 2.34 -1.41
C LEU A 189 -12.63 3.83 -1.65
N LEU A 190 -11.36 4.21 -1.77
CA LEU A 190 -10.96 5.61 -1.94
C LEU A 190 -11.61 6.24 -3.19
N ALA A 191 -11.56 5.56 -4.33
CA ALA A 191 -12.15 6.02 -5.59
C ALA A 191 -13.66 6.28 -5.44
N ARG A 192 -14.42 5.39 -4.78
CA ARG A 192 -15.87 5.58 -4.61
C ARG A 192 -16.21 6.72 -3.66
N VAL A 193 -15.44 6.90 -2.58
CA VAL A 193 -15.66 8.03 -1.66
C VAL A 193 -15.23 9.36 -2.30
N ALA A 194 -14.19 9.35 -3.13
CA ALA A 194 -13.73 10.51 -3.88
C ALA A 194 -14.73 10.93 -4.98
N GLY A 195 -15.23 9.98 -5.76
CA GLY A 195 -16.13 10.26 -6.89
C GLY A 195 -17.41 10.99 -6.47
N ARG A 196 -17.98 10.68 -5.30
CA ARG A 196 -19.15 11.40 -4.77
C ARG A 196 -18.86 12.87 -4.36
N LEU A 197 -17.60 13.29 -4.37
CA LEU A 197 -17.15 14.65 -4.06
C LEU A 197 -16.59 15.36 -5.31
N ASP A 198 -16.85 14.83 -6.51
CA ASP A 198 -16.28 15.30 -7.78
C ASP A 198 -14.74 15.27 -7.82
N LEU A 199 -14.16 14.29 -7.11
CA LEU A 199 -12.72 14.06 -7.06
C LEU A 199 -12.35 12.78 -7.81
N ALA A 200 -11.33 12.86 -8.65
CA ALA A 200 -10.70 11.70 -9.28
C ALA A 200 -9.49 11.24 -8.46
N VAL A 201 -9.22 9.93 -8.50
CA VAL A 201 -8.08 9.31 -7.83
C VAL A 201 -7.16 8.69 -8.88
N LYS A 202 -5.87 8.96 -8.76
CA LYS A 202 -4.83 8.37 -9.61
C LYS A 202 -3.80 7.66 -8.73
N PRO A 203 -3.79 6.32 -8.69
CA PRO A 203 -2.76 5.58 -7.96
C PRO A 203 -1.37 5.92 -8.48
N LEU A 204 -0.45 6.22 -7.57
CA LEU A 204 0.96 6.52 -7.88
C LEU A 204 1.85 5.32 -7.57
N PHE A 205 1.64 4.70 -6.41
CA PHE A 205 2.41 3.55 -5.97
C PHE A 205 1.63 2.77 -4.92
N VAL A 206 1.91 1.47 -4.80
CA VAL A 206 1.38 0.63 -3.72
C VAL A 206 2.45 -0.33 -3.22
N HIS A 207 2.34 -0.79 -1.98
CA HIS A 207 3.14 -1.90 -1.50
C HIS A 207 2.43 -2.70 -0.40
N SER A 208 2.85 -3.95 -0.27
CA SER A 208 2.46 -4.85 0.82
C SER A 208 3.73 -5.33 1.51
N ILE A 209 4.00 -4.80 2.71
CA ILE A 209 5.18 -5.18 3.49
C ILE A 209 4.73 -5.72 4.83
N ARG A 210 4.96 -7.02 5.03
CA ARG A 210 4.41 -7.78 6.15
C ARG A 210 2.88 -7.67 6.15
N ASN A 211 2.27 -7.14 7.21
CA ASN A 211 0.83 -6.96 7.33
C ASN A 211 0.40 -5.49 7.17
N HIS A 212 1.16 -4.68 6.41
CA HIS A 212 0.80 -3.30 6.10
C HIS A 212 0.51 -3.19 4.60
N MET A 213 -0.74 -2.90 4.27
CA MET A 213 -1.17 -2.59 2.91
C MET A 213 -1.12 -1.07 2.75
N ARG A 214 -0.30 -0.56 1.84
CA ARG A 214 -0.13 0.88 1.62
C ARG A 214 -0.38 1.29 0.19
N VAL A 215 -1.09 2.40 0.05
CA VAL A 215 -1.37 3.06 -1.24
C VAL A 215 -1.00 4.53 -1.17
N TYR A 216 -0.46 5.05 -2.27
CA TYR A 216 -0.08 6.44 -2.47
C TYR A 216 -0.86 6.92 -3.69
N VAL A 217 -1.72 7.92 -3.52
CA VAL A 217 -2.75 8.24 -4.51
C VAL A 217 -2.82 9.74 -4.69
N LYS A 218 -2.70 10.21 -5.93
CA LYS A 218 -2.94 11.60 -6.28
C LYS A 218 -4.43 11.88 -6.39
N ILE A 219 -4.88 12.99 -5.83
CA ILE A 219 -6.26 13.45 -5.88
C ILE A 219 -6.37 14.63 -6.85
N ILE A 220 -7.40 14.63 -7.68
CA ILE A 220 -7.64 15.64 -8.72
C ILE A 220 -9.06 16.15 -8.55
N VAL A 221 -9.22 17.48 -8.44
CA VAL A 221 -10.53 18.13 -8.39
C VAL A 221 -11.02 18.31 -9.82
N SER A 222 -11.84 17.37 -10.29
CA SER A 222 -12.40 17.39 -11.65
C SER A 222 -13.52 16.36 -11.74
N SER A 223 -14.75 16.83 -11.94
CA SER A 223 -15.91 15.96 -12.18
C SER A 223 -15.73 15.10 -13.43
N THR A 224 -15.17 15.66 -14.51
CA THR A 224 -14.91 14.92 -15.76
C THR A 224 -13.90 13.79 -15.57
N GLU A 225 -12.84 14.00 -14.78
CA GLU A 225 -11.90 12.91 -14.47
C GLU A 225 -12.51 11.93 -13.47
N ALA A 226 -13.39 12.39 -12.58
CA ALA A 226 -14.11 11.54 -11.63
C ALA A 226 -15.07 10.59 -12.36
N ASP A 227 -15.73 11.05 -13.42
CA ASP A 227 -16.58 10.21 -14.28
C ASP A 227 -15.75 9.11 -14.96
N LYS A 228 -14.61 9.47 -15.59
CA LYS A 228 -13.72 8.50 -16.24
C LYS A 228 -13.16 7.47 -15.27
N MET A 229 -12.84 7.88 -14.04
CA MET A 229 -12.34 6.99 -12.99
C MET A 229 -13.32 5.86 -12.64
N LEU A 230 -14.63 6.03 -12.90
CA LEU A 230 -15.61 4.97 -12.65
C LEU A 230 -15.35 3.72 -13.50
N ASP A 231 -14.77 3.86 -14.68
CA ASP A 231 -14.39 2.73 -15.55
C ASP A 231 -13.23 1.90 -14.96
N SER A 232 -12.45 2.50 -14.05
CA SER A 232 -11.38 1.83 -13.31
C SER A 232 -11.90 1.03 -12.10
N LEU A 233 -13.21 1.01 -11.86
CA LEU A 233 -13.86 0.21 -10.82
C LEU A 233 -14.53 -1.02 -11.40
N GLY A 234 -14.27 -2.19 -10.82
CA GLY A 234 -14.82 -3.43 -11.36
C GLY A 234 -14.80 -4.62 -10.42
N LEU A 235 -15.18 -5.76 -10.97
CA LEU A 235 -15.19 -7.05 -10.29
C LEU A 235 -14.12 -7.96 -10.89
N LEU A 236 -13.46 -8.74 -10.04
CA LEU A 236 -12.57 -9.82 -10.45
C LEU A 236 -13.12 -11.14 -9.94
N TYR A 237 -12.98 -12.18 -10.74
CA TYR A 237 -13.54 -13.49 -10.46
C TYR A 237 -12.45 -14.55 -10.35
N HIS A 238 -12.64 -15.48 -9.42
CA HIS A 238 -11.77 -16.64 -9.22
C HIS A 238 -12.57 -17.94 -9.23
N CYS A 239 -12.08 -18.94 -9.96
CA CYS A 239 -12.66 -20.28 -9.97
C CYS A 239 -11.89 -21.19 -9.00
N PHE A 240 -12.43 -21.45 -7.81
CA PHE A 240 -11.80 -22.35 -6.83
C PHE A 240 -11.69 -23.82 -7.28
N ARG A 241 -12.34 -24.20 -8.39
CA ARG A 241 -12.25 -25.56 -8.95
C ARG A 241 -11.00 -25.77 -9.81
N CYS A 242 -10.59 -24.76 -10.59
CA CYS A 242 -9.50 -24.88 -11.56
C CYS A 242 -8.45 -23.77 -11.49
N ASN A 243 -8.60 -22.83 -10.54
CA ASN A 243 -7.78 -21.63 -10.35
C ASN A 243 -7.76 -20.65 -11.53
N ASN A 244 -8.59 -20.86 -12.55
CA ASN A 244 -8.79 -19.85 -13.59
C ASN A 244 -9.36 -18.56 -13.00
N ARG A 245 -9.09 -17.45 -13.68
CA ARG A 245 -9.36 -16.08 -13.25
C ARG A 245 -9.95 -15.31 -14.42
N GLY A 246 -10.66 -14.23 -14.14
CA GLY A 246 -11.17 -13.35 -15.20
C GLY A 246 -12.09 -12.27 -14.68
N MET A 247 -12.73 -11.58 -15.62
CA MET A 247 -13.74 -10.55 -15.35
C MET A 247 -15.18 -11.11 -15.47
N ASP A 248 -15.33 -12.35 -15.93
CA ASP A 248 -16.63 -13.01 -16.09
C ASP A 248 -17.03 -13.86 -14.89
N GLY A 249 -18.33 -13.92 -14.63
CA GLY A 249 -18.91 -14.72 -13.55
C GLY A 249 -18.86 -16.24 -13.76
N TYR A 250 -18.47 -16.72 -14.94
CA TYR A 250 -18.43 -18.13 -15.30
C TYR A 250 -17.06 -18.53 -15.84
N CYS A 251 -16.58 -19.69 -15.41
CA CYS A 251 -15.27 -20.18 -15.84
C CYS A 251 -15.35 -20.84 -17.22
N LYS A 252 -14.60 -20.32 -18.20
CA LYS A 252 -14.48 -20.87 -19.57
C LYS A 252 -13.98 -22.32 -19.66
N TYR A 253 -13.35 -22.86 -18.61
CA TYR A 253 -12.79 -24.22 -18.61
C TYR A 253 -13.70 -25.27 -17.96
N CYS A 254 -14.50 -24.88 -16.97
CA CYS A 254 -15.31 -25.84 -16.21
C CYS A 254 -16.79 -25.51 -16.15
N ASN A 255 -17.21 -24.41 -16.79
CA ASN A 255 -18.58 -23.91 -16.87
C ASN A 255 -19.27 -23.77 -15.51
N LYS A 256 -18.49 -23.54 -14.44
CA LYS A 256 -19.01 -23.27 -13.09
C LYS A 256 -18.94 -21.79 -12.78
N SER A 257 -19.87 -21.34 -11.95
CA SER A 257 -19.86 -19.99 -11.39
C SER A 257 -18.57 -19.75 -10.60
N MET A 258 -18.02 -18.55 -10.76
CA MET A 258 -16.80 -18.10 -10.11
C MET A 258 -17.13 -17.22 -8.91
N SER A 259 -16.26 -17.26 -7.89
CA SER A 259 -16.38 -16.37 -6.73
C SER A 259 -15.92 -14.96 -7.10
N LYS A 260 -16.71 -13.95 -6.73
CA LYS A 260 -16.47 -12.54 -7.04
C LYS A 260 -15.69 -11.82 -5.93
N ALA A 261 -14.77 -10.96 -6.32
CA ALA A 261 -14.11 -9.94 -5.52
C ALA A 261 -14.48 -8.55 -6.04
N GLY A 262 -14.72 -7.60 -5.12
CA GLY A 262 -14.96 -6.20 -5.43
C GLY A 262 -16.22 -5.58 -4.81
N ALA A 263 -16.56 -4.34 -5.17
CA ALA A 263 -15.89 -3.54 -6.21
C ALA A 263 -14.42 -3.20 -5.85
N LEU A 264 -13.52 -3.42 -6.81
CA LEU A 264 -12.08 -3.21 -6.73
C LEU A 264 -11.66 -2.10 -7.70
N TRP A 265 -10.50 -1.50 -7.45
CA TRP A 265 -9.73 -0.84 -8.50
C TRP A 265 -9.14 -1.90 -9.46
N ILE A 266 -9.56 -1.88 -10.72
CA ILE A 266 -9.15 -2.87 -11.74
C ILE A 266 -8.08 -2.34 -12.70
N ASP A 267 -7.76 -1.05 -12.63
CA ASP A 267 -6.77 -0.41 -13.49
C ASP A 267 -5.35 -0.48 -12.88
N ASN A 268 -4.40 0.24 -13.48
CA ASN A 268 -3.01 0.32 -13.06
C ASN A 268 -2.88 0.85 -11.62
N ILE A 269 -1.93 0.28 -10.88
CA ILE A 269 -1.62 0.59 -9.47
C ILE A 269 -0.22 1.21 -9.31
N PHE A 270 0.51 1.41 -10.42
CA PHE A 270 1.88 1.90 -10.46
C PHE A 270 2.03 3.01 -11.51
N ASP A 271 2.28 4.24 -11.08
CA ASP A 271 2.74 5.31 -11.98
C ASP A 271 4.25 5.19 -12.15
N LYS A 272 4.68 4.70 -13.33
CA LYS A 272 6.10 4.41 -13.62
C LYS A 272 6.99 5.65 -13.52
N GLN A 273 6.47 6.83 -13.89
CA GLN A 273 7.20 8.09 -13.77
C GLN A 273 7.38 8.49 -12.31
N PHE A 274 6.36 8.27 -11.48
CA PHE A 274 6.46 8.50 -10.04
C PHE A 274 7.48 7.55 -9.39
N ILE A 275 7.47 6.26 -9.76
CA ILE A 275 8.44 5.28 -9.26
C ILE A 275 9.87 5.64 -9.69
N GLU A 276 10.07 6.13 -10.92
CA GLU A 276 11.37 6.65 -11.38
C GLU A 276 11.86 7.79 -10.46
N LYS A 277 10.99 8.74 -10.13
CA LYS A 277 11.34 9.82 -9.19
C LYS A 277 11.69 9.29 -7.80
N MET A 278 10.98 8.26 -7.31
CA MET A 278 11.32 7.60 -6.04
C MET A 278 12.69 6.90 -6.10
N LEU A 279 13.02 6.25 -7.21
CA LEU A 279 14.33 5.63 -7.44
C LEU A 279 15.45 6.67 -7.50
N ASN A 280 15.20 7.82 -8.14
CA ASN A 280 16.17 8.93 -8.20
C ASN A 280 16.41 9.57 -6.81
N ALA A 281 15.40 9.57 -5.94
CA ALA A 281 15.52 10.03 -4.56
C ALA A 281 16.24 9.03 -3.62
N TYR A 282 16.42 7.78 -4.05
CA TYR A 282 17.05 6.74 -3.25
C TYR A 282 18.55 6.96 -3.08
N ASN A 283 19.04 6.71 -1.87
CA ASN A 283 20.47 6.64 -1.54
C ASN A 283 20.69 5.62 -0.40
N GLN A 284 21.94 5.41 0.00
CA GLN A 284 22.36 4.35 0.92
C GLN A 284 21.84 4.50 2.36
N THR A 285 21.25 5.65 2.74
CA THR A 285 20.62 5.80 4.07
C THR A 285 19.30 5.03 4.20
N PHE A 286 18.68 4.68 3.07
CA PHE A 286 17.43 3.91 3.04
C PHE A 286 17.71 2.41 2.91
N ASP A 287 16.81 1.59 3.47
CA ASP A 287 16.92 0.14 3.37
C ASP A 287 17.00 -0.33 1.90
N LYS A 288 17.96 -1.22 1.59
CA LYS A 288 18.16 -1.80 0.25
C LYS A 288 16.92 -2.48 -0.31
N TYR A 289 16.02 -2.96 0.56
CA TYR A 289 14.75 -3.53 0.16
C TYR A 289 13.85 -2.51 -0.54
N CYS A 290 13.92 -1.22 -0.18
CA CYS A 290 13.19 -0.14 -0.85
C CYS A 290 13.58 -0.05 -2.33
N LYS A 291 14.89 0.00 -2.63
CA LYS A 291 15.38 0.00 -4.03
C LYS A 291 14.93 -1.26 -4.77
N LYS A 292 15.02 -2.42 -4.12
CA LYS A 292 14.59 -3.70 -4.71
C LYS A 292 13.12 -3.68 -5.13
N ILE A 293 12.20 -3.27 -4.25
CA ILE A 293 10.77 -3.26 -4.59
C ILE A 293 10.44 -2.21 -5.65
N LEU A 294 11.11 -1.05 -5.64
CA LEU A 294 10.85 0.02 -6.60
C LEU A 294 11.32 -0.38 -8.00
N LEU A 295 12.48 -1.04 -8.12
CA LEU A 295 12.93 -1.59 -9.39
C LEU A 295 11.96 -2.64 -9.92
N ILE A 296 11.50 -3.57 -9.07
CA ILE A 296 10.51 -4.57 -9.49
C ILE A 296 9.21 -3.87 -9.93
N ALA A 297 8.69 -2.92 -9.16
CA ALA A 297 7.45 -2.22 -9.47
C ALA A 297 7.54 -1.36 -10.74
N LYS A 298 8.72 -0.83 -11.06
CA LYS A 298 8.98 -0.10 -12.31
C LYS A 298 8.79 -1.02 -13.52
N ASP A 299 9.36 -2.22 -13.47
CA ASP A 299 9.32 -3.19 -14.58
C ASP A 299 8.11 -4.15 -14.54
N GLU A 300 7.26 -4.03 -13.52
CA GLU A 300 6.07 -4.88 -13.32
C GLU A 300 5.01 -4.62 -14.39
N LEU A 301 4.40 -5.67 -14.94
CA LEU A 301 3.30 -5.54 -15.90
C LEU A 301 2.07 -4.88 -15.27
N ASP A 302 1.44 -3.98 -16.02
CA ASP A 302 0.24 -3.25 -15.63
C ASP A 302 -1.03 -4.07 -15.87
N ILE A 303 -1.02 -5.33 -15.40
CA ILE A 303 -2.16 -6.24 -15.45
C ILE A 303 -2.61 -6.61 -14.02
N PRO A 304 -3.91 -6.85 -13.79
CA PRO A 304 -4.39 -7.28 -12.49
C PRO A 304 -3.95 -8.69 -12.12
N LEU A 305 -3.60 -8.84 -10.84
CA LEU A 305 -3.32 -10.10 -10.15
C LEU A 305 -1.99 -10.73 -10.56
N TYR A 306 -1.34 -11.40 -9.62
CA TYR A 306 -0.12 -12.17 -9.85
C TYR A 306 -0.37 -13.68 -9.62
N TYR A 307 0.52 -14.53 -10.09
CA TYR A 307 0.60 -15.95 -9.76
C TYR A 307 1.73 -16.17 -8.75
N ALA A 308 1.53 -17.06 -7.77
CA ALA A 308 2.58 -17.43 -6.83
C ALA A 308 3.22 -18.75 -7.26
N LEU A 309 4.55 -18.77 -7.34
CA LEU A 309 5.26 -19.96 -7.82
C LEU A 309 5.04 -21.18 -6.92
N ASP A 310 4.86 -20.99 -5.62
CA ASP A 310 4.56 -22.08 -4.67
C ASP A 310 3.23 -22.77 -5.02
N GLY A 311 2.20 -21.99 -5.38
CA GLY A 311 0.89 -22.50 -5.78
C GLY A 311 0.96 -23.33 -7.06
N ILE A 312 1.70 -22.83 -8.04
CA ILE A 312 1.96 -23.52 -9.31
C ILE A 312 2.75 -24.82 -9.10
N SER A 313 3.84 -24.76 -8.33
CA SER A 313 4.72 -25.91 -8.08
C SER A 313 3.99 -27.01 -7.32
N LYS A 314 3.18 -26.64 -6.32
CA LYS A 314 2.30 -27.57 -5.59
C LYS A 314 1.30 -28.25 -6.52
N ARG A 315 0.69 -27.50 -7.46
CA ARG A 315 -0.25 -28.07 -8.44
C ARG A 315 0.43 -29.07 -9.37
N LEU A 316 1.64 -28.75 -9.82
CA LEU A 316 2.41 -29.58 -10.74
C LEU A 316 3.12 -30.76 -10.07
N LYS A 317 3.24 -30.75 -8.73
CA LYS A 317 4.03 -31.70 -7.92
C LYS A 317 5.52 -31.68 -8.27
N ILE A 318 6.07 -30.48 -8.46
CA ILE A 318 7.49 -30.27 -8.77
C ILE A 318 8.16 -29.42 -7.68
N ALA A 319 9.49 -29.51 -7.58
CA ALA A 319 10.25 -28.56 -6.77
C ALA A 319 10.14 -27.15 -7.38
N PRO A 320 9.98 -26.08 -6.57
CA PRO A 320 9.85 -24.72 -7.08
C PRO A 320 11.03 -24.32 -7.98
N PRO A 321 10.79 -24.04 -9.28
CA PRO A 321 11.83 -23.56 -10.17
C PRO A 321 12.36 -22.18 -9.76
N LYS A 322 13.45 -21.72 -10.39
CA LYS A 322 13.87 -20.31 -10.23
C LYS A 322 12.87 -19.40 -10.93
N LEU A 323 12.40 -18.35 -10.26
CA LEU A 323 11.40 -17.43 -10.80
C LEU A 323 11.79 -16.82 -12.15
N ASP A 324 13.07 -16.44 -12.33
CA ASP A 324 13.54 -15.89 -13.62
C ASP A 324 13.43 -16.90 -14.77
N LYS A 325 13.60 -18.20 -14.50
CA LYS A 325 13.39 -19.24 -15.51
C LYS A 325 11.94 -19.34 -15.93
N ILE A 326 11.00 -19.16 -15.00
CA ILE A 326 9.56 -19.20 -15.30
C ILE A 326 9.15 -17.98 -16.13
N ILE A 327 9.64 -16.80 -15.76
CA ILE A 327 9.40 -15.58 -16.53
C ILE A 327 9.97 -15.71 -17.94
N GLN A 328 11.20 -16.20 -18.09
CA GLN A 328 11.80 -16.40 -19.41
C GLN A 328 11.03 -17.44 -20.22
N LEU A 329 10.66 -18.57 -19.61
CA LEU A 329 9.88 -19.62 -20.27
C LEU A 329 8.54 -19.11 -20.80
N LEU A 330 7.83 -18.27 -20.04
CA LEU A 330 6.59 -17.65 -20.51
C LEU A 330 6.83 -16.70 -21.70
N LYS A 331 7.90 -15.91 -21.65
CA LYS A 331 8.31 -15.03 -22.75
C LYS A 331 8.68 -15.79 -24.02
N ASP A 332 9.42 -16.89 -23.88
CA ASP A 332 9.81 -17.76 -25.00
C ASP A 332 8.58 -18.44 -25.65
N ASN A 333 7.47 -18.54 -24.93
CA ASN A 333 6.18 -19.03 -25.42
C ASN A 333 5.24 -17.90 -25.88
N GLY A 334 5.73 -16.68 -26.06
CA GLY A 334 4.99 -15.55 -26.64
C GLY A 334 4.13 -14.74 -25.65
N PHE A 335 4.22 -15.00 -24.35
CA PHE A 335 3.49 -14.26 -23.33
C PHE A 335 4.31 -13.10 -22.76
N GLN A 336 3.64 -12.07 -22.29
CA GLN A 336 4.29 -11.08 -21.44
C GLN A 336 4.45 -11.67 -20.04
N ALA A 337 5.60 -11.44 -19.41
CA ALA A 337 5.80 -11.83 -18.02
C ALA A 337 6.76 -10.89 -17.28
N SER A 338 6.46 -10.61 -16.00
CA SER A 338 7.31 -9.84 -15.09
C SER A 338 7.28 -10.41 -13.68
N ARG A 339 8.25 -10.00 -12.85
CA ARG A 339 8.15 -10.15 -11.39
C ARG A 339 7.03 -9.25 -10.86
N THR A 340 6.57 -9.50 -9.63
CA THR A 340 5.73 -8.54 -8.89
C THR A 340 6.40 -8.08 -7.60
N SER A 341 6.24 -6.79 -7.29
CA SER A 341 6.70 -6.16 -6.05
C SER A 341 5.85 -6.57 -4.84
N LEU A 342 4.65 -7.12 -5.08
CA LEU A 342 3.68 -7.51 -4.06
C LEU A 342 3.94 -8.92 -3.48
N MET A 343 4.76 -9.73 -4.16
CA MET A 343 5.16 -11.07 -3.71
C MET A 343 6.50 -11.49 -4.33
N LEU A 344 7.53 -11.73 -3.50
CA LEU A 344 8.91 -11.98 -3.97
C LEU A 344 9.07 -13.21 -4.89
N ASN A 345 8.24 -14.24 -4.68
CA ASN A 345 8.15 -15.45 -5.51
C ASN A 345 6.94 -15.43 -6.45
N GLY A 346 6.36 -14.25 -6.70
CA GLY A 346 5.24 -14.07 -7.61
C GLY A 346 5.67 -13.49 -8.96
N PHE A 347 4.83 -13.72 -9.97
CA PHE A 347 4.97 -13.14 -11.30
C PHE A 347 3.61 -12.73 -11.88
N LYS A 348 3.63 -11.77 -12.79
CA LYS A 348 2.47 -11.37 -13.61
C LYS A 348 2.69 -11.86 -15.03
N THR A 349 1.61 -12.27 -15.69
CA THR A 349 1.59 -12.64 -17.10
C THR A 349 0.18 -12.52 -17.68
N ASP A 350 0.08 -12.24 -18.97
CA ASP A 350 -1.15 -12.28 -19.76
C ASP A 350 -1.59 -13.72 -20.11
N ALA A 351 -0.79 -14.74 -19.77
CA ALA A 351 -1.21 -16.14 -19.79
C ALA A 351 -2.25 -16.44 -18.69
N ASP A 352 -3.26 -17.24 -19.05
CA ASP A 352 -4.18 -17.79 -18.05
C ASP A 352 -3.59 -18.98 -17.30
N TYR A 353 -4.26 -19.37 -16.20
CA TYR A 353 -3.78 -20.42 -15.31
C TYR A 353 -3.52 -21.75 -16.04
N HIS A 354 -4.35 -22.11 -17.02
CA HIS A 354 -4.19 -23.37 -17.74
C HIS A 354 -2.99 -23.34 -18.68
N GLN A 355 -2.80 -22.21 -19.39
CA GLN A 355 -1.61 -22.01 -20.23
C GLN A 355 -0.32 -22.08 -19.41
N ILE A 356 -0.29 -21.42 -18.24
CA ILE A 356 0.85 -21.45 -17.31
C ILE A 356 1.18 -22.88 -16.89
N ILE A 357 0.16 -23.65 -16.45
CA ILE A 357 0.34 -25.02 -15.98
C ILE A 357 0.83 -25.94 -17.11
N ASN A 358 0.35 -25.77 -18.34
CA ASN A 358 0.79 -26.56 -19.48
C ASN A 358 2.24 -26.26 -19.86
N ILE A 359 2.61 -24.97 -19.97
CA ILE A 359 3.96 -24.54 -20.36
C ILE A 359 4.99 -25.01 -19.33
N ILE A 360 4.75 -24.75 -18.04
CA ILE A 360 5.67 -25.16 -16.97
C ILE A 360 5.65 -26.69 -16.82
N GLY A 361 4.49 -27.32 -16.97
CA GLY A 361 4.35 -28.77 -16.91
C GLY A 361 5.22 -29.49 -17.94
N ASN A 362 5.21 -29.05 -19.20
CA ASN A 362 5.98 -29.67 -20.29
C ASN A 362 7.50 -29.53 -20.12
N GLN A 363 7.97 -28.55 -19.35
CA GLN A 363 9.40 -28.30 -19.15
C GLN A 363 9.98 -29.05 -17.94
N TYR A 364 9.14 -29.39 -16.94
CA TYR A 364 9.58 -29.87 -15.63
C TYR A 364 8.97 -31.23 -15.22
N ARG A 365 8.08 -31.80 -16.03
CA ARG A 365 7.68 -33.20 -15.97
C ARG A 365 8.31 -33.94 -17.14
#